data_AF-A0A1Y4R6D3-F1
#
_entry.id   AF-A0A1Y4R6D3-F1
#
_cell.length_a   1.000
_cell.length_b   1.000
_cell.length_c   1.000
_cell.angle_alpha   90.00
_cell.angle_beta   90.00
_cell.angle_gamma   90.00
#
_symmetry.space_group_name_H-M   'P 1'
#
loop_
_entity.id
_entity.type
_entity.pdbx_description
1 polymer ?
#
loop_
_entity_poly.entity_id
_entity_poly.type
_entity_poly.pdbx_seq_one_letter_code
_entity_poly.pdbx_strand_id
1 'polypeptide(L)'
;MILAIDMGNSNIVIGGIDSERIYFEERVTTDRNKTNLEYAIAMKNILEIHGISPSAIEGSIISSVVPPLNNTLITAIKKITGKAPMLVGSGMKTGLNIIMDNPKTTGSDMIVDSVAALREYPAPLIIIDMGTATTMSVIDPAGNYIGGVILPGLRISLDTLSSKTAQLPQISLDTPGKVIGKNTIDCMRSGIMYGTASMIDGIIDRMEEELGRKTTIIATGGLSRFVMPLCRHEIMIDNALLLKGLFILYQKNQKNG
;
A
#
# COMPACT_ATOMS: atom_id res chain seq x y z
N MET A 1 21.63 -2.39 -5.57
CA MET A 1 20.23 -2.34 -5.07
C MET A 1 19.76 -0.91 -4.83
N ILE A 2 18.44 -0.69 -4.69
CA ILE A 2 17.86 0.62 -4.32
C ILE A 2 17.09 0.56 -3.00
N LEU A 3 16.85 1.72 -2.41
CA LEU A 3 15.91 1.90 -1.30
C LEU A 3 14.56 2.37 -1.85
N ALA A 4 13.52 1.56 -1.70
CA ALA A 4 12.14 1.91 -2.01
C ALA A 4 11.41 2.27 -0.72
N ILE A 5 10.79 3.45 -0.68
CA ILE A 5 10.08 3.96 0.48
C ILE A 5 8.66 4.31 0.07
N ASP A 6 7.68 3.82 0.82
CA ASP A 6 6.31 4.32 0.75
C ASP A 6 5.91 4.95 2.09
N MET A 7 5.52 6.23 2.05
CA MET A 7 5.12 6.98 3.22
C MET A 7 3.60 7.15 3.26
N GLY A 8 2.97 6.27 4.04
CA GLY A 8 1.57 6.35 4.41
C GLY A 8 1.32 7.24 5.64
N ASN A 9 0.05 7.47 5.94
CA ASN A 9 -0.36 8.28 7.09
C ASN A 9 -0.01 7.62 8.44
N SER A 10 -0.08 6.30 8.53
CA SER A 10 0.16 5.55 9.77
C SER A 10 1.57 4.95 9.83
N ASN A 11 2.06 4.44 8.69
CA ASN A 11 3.33 3.73 8.61
C ASN A 11 4.09 4.16 7.36
N ILE A 12 5.42 4.05 7.45
CA ILE A 12 6.35 4.14 6.34
C ILE A 12 6.87 2.73 6.09
N VAL A 13 6.67 2.21 4.88
CA VAL A 13 7.26 0.97 4.40
C VAL A 13 8.61 1.29 3.78
N ILE A 14 9.66 0.57 4.19
CA ILE A 14 11.03 0.77 3.71
C ILE A 14 11.55 -0.59 3.26
N GLY A 15 11.95 -0.69 1.99
CA GLY A 15 12.49 -1.92 1.44
C GLY A 15 13.77 -1.73 0.64
N GLY A 16 14.68 -2.68 0.78
CA GLY A 16 15.83 -2.83 -0.11
C GLY A 16 15.46 -3.79 -1.24
N ILE A 17 15.52 -3.34 -2.49
CA ILE A 17 15.09 -4.12 -3.66
C ILE A 17 16.01 -3.91 -4.86
N ASP A 18 16.18 -4.93 -5.67
CA ASP A 18 16.70 -4.84 -7.04
C ASP A 18 15.97 -5.79 -8.01
N SER A 19 16.56 -6.02 -9.18
CA SER A 19 15.98 -6.88 -10.22
C SER A 19 15.95 -8.36 -9.85
N GLU A 20 16.73 -8.79 -8.87
CA GLU A 20 16.79 -10.19 -8.46
C GLU A 20 15.81 -10.48 -7.32
N ARG A 21 15.77 -9.61 -6.31
CA ARG A 21 14.95 -9.86 -5.11
C ARG A 21 14.69 -8.63 -4.25
N ILE A 22 13.80 -8.82 -3.29
CA ILE A 22 13.61 -7.94 -2.13
C ILE A 22 14.52 -8.47 -1.01
N TYR A 23 15.44 -7.65 -0.55
CA TYR A 23 16.38 -7.98 0.53
C TYR A 23 15.72 -7.85 1.90
N PHE A 24 14.89 -6.82 2.07
CA PHE A 24 14.10 -6.61 3.28
C PHE A 24 12.88 -5.74 2.98
N GLU A 25 11.86 -5.86 3.82
CA GLU A 25 10.71 -4.96 3.91
C GLU A 25 10.47 -4.71 5.40
N GLU A 26 10.58 -3.45 5.82
CA GLU A 26 10.36 -3.03 7.20
C GLU A 26 9.31 -1.94 7.28
N ARG A 27 8.65 -1.86 8.43
CA ARG A 27 7.64 -0.83 8.71
C ARG A 27 8.03 -0.02 9.94
N VAL A 28 8.00 1.29 9.80
CA VAL A 28 8.15 2.23 10.91
C VAL A 28 6.93 3.14 11.00
N THR A 29 6.59 3.58 12.20
CA THR A 29 5.47 4.52 12.39
C THR A 29 5.78 5.87 11.75
N THR A 30 4.80 6.41 11.02
CA THR A 30 4.86 7.78 10.50
C THR A 30 4.69 8.76 11.66
N ASP A 31 5.70 9.59 11.89
CA ASP A 31 5.68 10.63 12.93
C ASP A 31 6.00 11.99 12.33
N ARG A 32 5.02 12.90 12.38
CA ARG A 32 5.15 14.24 11.80
C ARG A 32 6.11 15.15 12.58
N ASN A 33 6.43 14.79 13.81
CA ASN A 33 7.32 15.56 14.68
C ASN A 33 8.78 15.13 14.54
N LYS A 34 9.06 13.96 13.94
CA LYS A 34 10.43 13.50 13.72
C LYS A 34 11.18 14.39 12.73
N THR A 35 12.37 14.77 13.13
CA THR A 35 13.35 15.50 12.32
C THR A 35 13.96 14.61 11.24
N ASN A 36 14.65 15.24 10.27
CA ASN A 36 15.38 14.50 9.24
C ASN A 36 16.49 13.61 9.83
N LEU A 37 17.07 13.98 10.98
CA LEU A 37 18.11 13.18 11.63
C LEU A 37 17.53 11.93 12.28
N GLU A 38 16.38 12.03 12.94
CA GLU A 38 15.71 10.87 13.55
C GLU A 38 15.29 9.85 12.49
N TYR A 39 14.74 10.32 11.36
CA TYR A 39 14.47 9.44 10.23
C TYR A 39 15.77 8.86 9.63
N ALA A 40 16.84 9.65 9.56
CA ALA A 40 18.12 9.16 9.05
C ALA A 40 18.70 8.05 9.94
N ILE A 41 18.62 8.22 11.26
CA ILE A 41 19.06 7.21 12.23
C ILE A 41 18.20 5.95 12.10
N ALA A 42 16.87 6.08 12.02
CA ALA A 42 15.97 4.95 11.87
C ALA A 42 16.28 4.12 10.60
N MET A 43 16.45 4.79 9.46
CA MET A 43 16.80 4.13 8.20
C MET A 43 18.20 3.52 8.22
N LYS A 44 19.20 4.20 8.82
CA LYS A 44 20.55 3.64 9.00
C LYS A 44 20.49 2.36 9.84
N ASN A 45 19.74 2.37 10.93
CA ASN A 45 19.61 1.21 11.81
C ASN A 45 18.90 0.03 11.10
N ILE A 46 17.90 0.30 10.26
CA ILE A 46 17.27 -0.74 9.43
C ILE A 46 18.30 -1.39 8.50
N LEU A 47 19.10 -0.59 7.79
CA LEU A 47 20.16 -1.10 6.92
C LEU A 47 21.18 -1.94 7.72
N GLU A 48 21.54 -1.48 8.92
CA GLU A 48 22.48 -2.15 9.82
C GLU A 48 21.96 -3.50 10.34
N ILE A 49 20.67 -3.59 10.72
CA ILE A 49 20.00 -4.84 11.10
C ILE A 49 20.11 -5.89 9.98
N HIS A 50 19.96 -5.45 8.74
CA HIS A 50 20.03 -6.30 7.55
C HIS A 50 21.46 -6.47 7.00
N GLY A 51 22.48 -5.94 7.69
CA GLY A 51 23.88 -6.06 7.28
C GLY A 51 24.23 -5.34 5.97
N ILE A 52 23.45 -4.32 5.59
CA ILE A 52 23.60 -3.58 4.34
C ILE A 52 24.35 -2.28 4.60
N SER A 53 25.48 -2.10 3.90
CA SER A 53 26.19 -0.83 3.92
C SER A 53 25.39 0.24 3.17
N PRO A 54 25.30 1.48 3.68
CA PRO A 54 24.73 2.62 2.93
C PRO A 54 25.35 2.82 1.54
N SER A 55 26.62 2.46 1.36
CA SER A 55 27.31 2.54 0.07
C SER A 55 26.79 1.56 -0.99
N ALA A 56 26.08 0.50 -0.59
CA ALA A 56 25.45 -0.46 -1.50
C ALA A 56 24.14 0.06 -2.10
N ILE A 57 23.62 1.19 -1.60
CA ILE A 57 22.39 1.82 -2.10
C ILE A 57 22.74 2.69 -3.31
N GLU A 58 22.40 2.19 -4.50
CA GLU A 58 22.71 2.86 -5.77
C GLU A 58 21.76 4.03 -6.06
N GLY A 59 20.55 3.98 -5.50
CA GLY A 59 19.57 5.04 -5.58
C GLY A 59 18.38 4.79 -4.66
N SER A 60 17.42 5.69 -4.71
CA SER A 60 16.25 5.61 -3.84
C SER A 60 15.02 6.24 -4.51
N ILE A 61 13.84 5.77 -4.13
CA ILE A 61 12.55 6.31 -4.58
C ILE A 61 11.57 6.38 -3.41
N ILE A 62 10.76 7.43 -3.38
CA ILE A 62 9.73 7.68 -2.36
C ILE A 62 8.37 7.81 -3.05
N SER A 63 7.40 6.99 -2.63
CA SER A 63 5.97 7.30 -2.70
C SER A 63 5.53 7.95 -1.40
N SER A 64 4.61 8.91 -1.48
CA SER A 64 4.15 9.65 -0.32
C SER A 64 2.74 10.19 -0.51
N VAL A 65 1.91 9.95 0.51
CA VAL A 65 0.61 10.60 0.71
C VAL A 65 0.63 11.55 1.92
N VAL A 66 1.83 11.90 2.43
CA VAL A 66 2.03 12.82 3.57
C VAL A 66 2.99 13.97 3.17
N PRO A 67 2.53 14.95 2.36
CA PRO A 67 3.39 16.01 1.80
C PRO A 67 4.27 16.77 2.81
N PRO A 68 3.81 17.09 4.03
CA PRO A 68 4.64 17.80 5.02
C PRO A 68 5.96 17.10 5.38
N LEU A 69 6.06 15.77 5.20
CA LEU A 69 7.25 15.00 5.54
C LEU A 69 8.18 14.72 4.34
N ASN A 70 7.81 15.11 3.12
CA ASN A 70 8.59 14.79 1.91
C ASN A 70 10.02 15.31 1.99
N ASN A 71 10.20 16.61 2.29
CA ASN A 71 11.53 17.22 2.39
C ASN A 71 12.36 16.62 3.54
N THR A 72 11.70 16.23 4.63
CA THR A 72 12.32 15.57 5.77
C THR A 72 12.92 14.23 5.36
N LEU A 73 12.15 13.38 4.69
CA LEU A 73 12.63 12.07 4.21
C LEU A 73 13.69 12.20 3.10
N ILE A 74 13.50 13.11 2.16
CA ILE A 74 14.50 13.38 1.09
C ILE A 74 15.86 13.74 1.72
N THR A 75 15.86 14.61 2.72
CA THR A 75 17.08 15.03 3.43
C THR A 75 17.68 13.87 4.24
N ALA A 76 16.85 13.07 4.90
CA ALA A 76 17.29 11.90 5.66
C ALA A 76 17.99 10.87 4.76
N ILE A 77 17.36 10.49 3.64
CA ILE A 77 17.90 9.52 2.68
C ILE A 77 19.19 10.04 2.05
N LYS A 78 19.24 11.33 1.67
CA LYS A 78 20.46 11.95 1.14
C LYS A 78 21.60 11.95 2.16
N LYS A 79 21.32 12.12 3.45
CA LYS A 79 22.33 12.06 4.52
C LYS A 79 22.93 10.66 4.68
N ILE A 80 22.16 9.60 4.45
CA ILE A 80 22.63 8.21 4.56
C ILE A 80 23.35 7.76 3.29
N THR A 81 22.76 8.02 2.13
CA THR A 81 23.17 7.44 0.84
C THR A 81 24.04 8.36 0.00
N GLY A 82 24.13 9.65 0.36
CA GLY A 82 24.75 10.70 -0.45
C GLY A 82 23.93 11.15 -1.66
N LYS A 83 22.81 10.49 -1.98
CA LYS A 83 22.02 10.70 -3.19
C LYS A 83 20.61 11.15 -2.85
N ALA A 84 20.06 12.08 -3.64
CA ALA A 84 18.66 12.47 -3.48
C ALA A 84 17.74 11.37 -4.05
N PRO A 85 16.70 10.95 -3.32
CA PRO A 85 15.71 10.01 -3.84
C PRO A 85 14.85 10.65 -4.95
N MET A 86 14.34 9.82 -5.85
CA MET A 86 13.21 10.21 -6.72
C MET A 86 11.94 10.30 -5.89
N LEU A 87 11.10 11.30 -6.13
CA LEU A 87 9.78 11.40 -5.51
C LEU A 87 8.72 11.08 -6.57
N VAL A 88 7.87 10.09 -6.29
CA VAL A 88 6.71 9.76 -7.14
C VAL A 88 5.77 10.95 -7.16
N GLY A 89 5.40 11.41 -8.35
CA GLY A 89 4.54 12.56 -8.53
C GLY A 89 4.33 12.93 -9.99
N SER A 90 3.67 14.08 -10.20
CA SER A 90 3.32 14.59 -11.53
C SER A 90 4.55 14.75 -12.42
N GLY A 91 4.52 14.16 -13.62
CA GLY A 91 5.61 14.24 -14.60
C GLY A 91 6.58 13.04 -14.57
N MET A 92 6.45 12.14 -13.58
CA MET A 92 7.17 10.86 -13.60
C MET A 92 6.61 9.96 -14.71
N LYS A 93 7.49 9.28 -15.46
CA LYS A 93 7.07 8.29 -16.45
C LYS A 93 6.56 7.05 -15.74
N THR A 94 5.25 6.87 -15.67
CA THR A 94 4.63 5.67 -15.08
C THR A 94 4.47 4.57 -16.13
N GLY A 95 4.08 4.91 -17.35
CA GLY A 95 3.60 3.94 -18.35
C GLY A 95 2.18 3.46 -18.14
N LEU A 96 1.52 4.00 -17.13
CA LEU A 96 0.12 3.75 -16.84
C LEU A 96 -0.68 4.86 -17.51
N ASN A 97 -1.62 4.50 -18.37
CA ASN A 97 -2.58 5.46 -18.90
C ASN A 97 -3.69 5.65 -17.86
N ILE A 98 -3.84 6.88 -17.35
CA ILE A 98 -4.77 7.21 -16.26
C ILE A 98 -5.98 7.94 -16.84
N ILE A 99 -7.11 7.25 -16.93
CA ILE A 99 -8.40 7.75 -17.42
C ILE A 99 -9.24 8.14 -16.21
N MET A 100 -8.87 9.25 -15.59
CA MET A 100 -9.63 9.92 -14.54
C MET A 100 -10.03 11.31 -15.05
N ASP A 101 -11.12 11.87 -14.55
CA ASP A 101 -11.49 13.28 -14.83
C ASP A 101 -10.34 14.25 -14.49
N ASN A 102 -9.61 13.94 -13.42
CA ASN A 102 -8.39 14.65 -13.05
C ASN A 102 -7.27 13.65 -12.70
N PRO A 103 -6.40 13.29 -13.66
CA PRO A 103 -5.31 12.33 -13.42
C PRO A 103 -4.30 12.76 -12.36
N LYS A 104 -4.22 14.08 -12.05
CA LYS A 104 -3.27 14.61 -11.07
C LYS A 104 -3.68 14.35 -9.63
N THR A 105 -4.94 14.01 -9.37
CA THR A 105 -5.45 13.76 -8.02
C THR A 105 -5.38 12.30 -7.60
N THR A 106 -4.95 11.40 -8.50
CA THR A 106 -4.77 9.98 -8.18
C THR A 106 -3.65 9.83 -7.14
N GLY A 107 -3.91 9.03 -6.11
CA GLY A 107 -2.93 8.72 -5.06
C GLY A 107 -1.65 8.11 -5.64
N SER A 108 -0.50 8.46 -5.05
CA SER A 108 0.80 7.93 -5.47
C SER A 108 0.91 6.43 -5.24
N ASP A 109 0.37 5.95 -4.11
CA ASP A 109 0.18 4.54 -3.77
C ASP A 109 -0.66 3.79 -4.83
N MET A 110 -1.82 4.34 -5.20
CA MET A 110 -2.70 3.75 -6.22
C MET A 110 -2.00 3.62 -7.58
N ILE A 111 -1.18 4.61 -7.97
CA ILE A 111 -0.37 4.56 -9.20
C ILE A 111 0.71 3.49 -9.10
N VAL A 112 1.44 3.43 -7.98
CA VAL A 112 2.53 2.48 -7.74
C VAL A 112 2.02 1.05 -7.81
N ASP A 113 0.94 0.76 -7.08
CA ASP A 113 0.33 -0.58 -7.05
C ASP A 113 -0.19 -0.97 -8.42
N SER A 114 -0.82 -0.04 -9.15
CA SER A 114 -1.31 -0.26 -10.51
C SER A 114 -0.19 -0.57 -11.50
N VAL A 115 0.95 0.12 -11.40
CA VAL A 115 2.12 -0.13 -12.24
C VAL A 115 2.70 -1.52 -11.98
N ALA A 116 2.78 -1.93 -10.71
CA ALA A 116 3.22 -3.28 -10.35
C ALA A 116 2.24 -4.35 -10.84
N ALA A 117 0.95 -4.16 -10.55
CA ALA A 117 -0.08 -5.14 -10.85
C ALA A 117 -0.19 -5.39 -12.36
N LEU A 118 -0.18 -4.32 -13.17
CA LEU A 118 -0.25 -4.43 -14.63
C LEU A 118 0.98 -5.10 -15.24
N ARG A 119 2.14 -5.05 -14.58
CA ARG A 119 3.36 -5.72 -15.04
C ARG A 119 3.37 -7.22 -14.68
N GLU A 120 2.86 -7.57 -13.51
CA GLU A 120 2.97 -8.93 -12.94
C GLU A 120 1.76 -9.83 -13.23
N TYR A 121 0.59 -9.23 -13.51
CA TYR A 121 -0.68 -9.95 -13.60
C TYR A 121 -1.49 -9.55 -14.84
N PRO A 122 -2.34 -10.46 -15.37
CA PRO A 122 -3.12 -10.18 -16.58
C PRO A 122 -4.30 -9.23 -16.31
N ALA A 123 -4.47 -8.24 -17.20
CA ALA A 123 -5.62 -7.35 -17.23
C ALA A 123 -6.91 -8.03 -17.76
N PRO A 124 -8.12 -7.58 -17.36
CA PRO A 124 -8.40 -6.49 -16.42
C PRO A 124 -8.11 -6.88 -14.96
N LEU A 125 -7.77 -5.88 -14.12
CA LEU A 125 -7.35 -6.07 -12.73
C LEU A 125 -8.22 -5.27 -11.76
N ILE A 126 -8.47 -5.85 -10.58
CA ILE A 126 -8.89 -5.12 -9.39
C ILE A 126 -7.78 -5.26 -8.35
N ILE A 127 -7.32 -4.13 -7.82
CA ILE A 127 -6.21 -4.06 -6.86
C ILE A 127 -6.73 -3.51 -5.54
N ILE A 128 -6.63 -4.30 -4.48
CA ILE A 128 -7.16 -4.00 -3.15
C ILE A 128 -5.98 -3.68 -2.22
N ASP A 129 -5.78 -2.43 -1.84
CA ASP A 129 -4.80 -2.05 -0.82
C ASP A 129 -5.48 -1.84 0.54
N MET A 130 -5.16 -2.70 1.50
CA MET A 130 -5.67 -2.64 2.87
C MET A 130 -4.70 -1.91 3.81
N GLY A 131 -4.64 -0.59 3.67
CA GLY A 131 -3.84 0.33 4.48
C GLY A 131 -4.66 1.10 5.52
N THR A 132 -4.32 2.39 5.70
CA THR A 132 -5.07 3.32 6.55
C THR A 132 -6.51 3.48 6.06
N ALA A 133 -6.69 3.59 4.74
CA ALA A 133 -7.94 3.38 4.03
C ALA A 133 -7.85 2.04 3.29
N THR A 134 -9.01 1.47 2.92
CA THR A 134 -9.05 0.36 1.97
C THR A 134 -9.33 0.95 0.59
N THR A 135 -8.43 0.82 -0.36
CA THR A 135 -8.65 1.28 -1.74
C THR A 135 -8.86 0.07 -2.65
N MET A 136 -9.68 0.23 -3.68
CA MET A 136 -9.87 -0.76 -4.73
C MET A 136 -9.73 -0.06 -6.07
N SER A 137 -8.60 -0.26 -6.75
CA SER A 137 -8.28 0.35 -8.04
C SER A 137 -8.60 -0.61 -9.19
N VAL A 138 -9.00 -0.08 -10.34
CA VAL A 138 -9.41 -0.87 -11.50
C VAL A 138 -8.52 -0.55 -12.71
N ILE A 139 -7.99 -1.63 -13.33
CA ILE A 139 -7.35 -1.59 -14.63
C ILE A 139 -8.26 -2.28 -15.65
N ASP A 140 -8.58 -1.58 -16.73
CA ASP A 140 -9.42 -2.11 -17.80
C ASP A 140 -8.69 -3.15 -18.68
N PRO A 141 -9.38 -3.83 -19.61
CA PRO A 141 -8.75 -4.82 -20.49
C PRO A 141 -7.66 -4.26 -21.43
N ALA A 142 -7.64 -2.94 -21.65
CA ALA A 142 -6.62 -2.27 -22.45
C ALA A 142 -5.41 -1.82 -21.62
N GLY A 143 -5.40 -2.11 -20.31
CA GLY A 143 -4.31 -1.74 -19.40
C GLY A 143 -4.40 -0.29 -18.91
N ASN A 144 -5.56 0.36 -19.05
CA ASN A 144 -5.76 1.72 -18.54
C ASN A 144 -6.23 1.66 -17.09
N TYR A 145 -5.68 2.54 -16.25
CA TYR A 145 -6.26 2.84 -14.95
C TYR A 145 -7.52 3.68 -15.16
N ILE A 146 -8.67 3.16 -14.71
CA ILE A 146 -9.98 3.79 -14.95
C ILE A 146 -10.67 4.27 -13.67
N GLY A 147 -9.97 4.22 -12.54
CA GLY A 147 -10.50 4.66 -11.25
C GLY A 147 -10.65 3.52 -10.25
N GLY A 148 -11.62 3.65 -9.36
CA GLY A 148 -11.78 2.75 -8.22
C GLY A 148 -12.66 3.32 -7.12
N VAL A 149 -12.62 2.68 -5.95
CA VAL A 149 -13.30 3.16 -4.73
C VAL A 149 -12.34 3.30 -3.56
N ILE A 150 -12.70 4.18 -2.62
CA ILE A 150 -11.98 4.38 -1.36
C ILE A 150 -12.97 4.13 -0.23
N LEU A 151 -12.62 3.20 0.67
CA LEU A 151 -13.44 2.75 1.78
C LEU A 151 -12.72 3.05 3.10
N PRO A 152 -13.45 3.22 4.22
CA PRO A 152 -12.83 3.26 5.53
C PRO A 152 -11.95 2.03 5.77
N GLY A 153 -10.72 2.25 6.24
CA GLY A 153 -9.83 1.15 6.58
C GLY A 153 -10.39 0.34 7.74
N LEU A 154 -10.05 -0.94 7.77
CA LEU A 154 -10.56 -1.89 8.76
C LEU A 154 -10.22 -1.45 10.20
N ARG A 155 -8.98 -1.00 10.43
CA ARG A 155 -8.53 -0.51 11.74
C ARG A 155 -9.24 0.77 12.15
N ILE A 156 -9.35 1.75 11.24
CA ILE A 156 -10.06 3.02 11.50
C ILE A 156 -11.51 2.75 11.89
N SER A 157 -12.18 1.87 11.15
CA SER A 157 -13.58 1.52 11.39
C SER A 157 -13.77 0.94 12.79
N LEU A 158 -12.89 0.02 13.20
CA LEU A 158 -12.93 -0.59 14.51
C LEU A 158 -12.62 0.41 15.64
N ASP A 159 -11.53 1.18 15.50
CA ASP A 159 -11.13 2.18 16.51
C ASP A 159 -12.22 3.26 16.68
N THR A 160 -12.90 3.64 15.58
CA THR A 160 -14.04 4.56 15.61
C THR A 160 -15.22 3.96 16.36
N LEU A 161 -15.58 2.70 16.08
CA LEU A 161 -16.68 2.01 16.75
C LEU A 161 -16.47 1.95 18.27
N SER A 162 -15.26 1.58 18.72
CA SER A 162 -14.92 1.52 20.14
C SER A 162 -14.82 2.90 20.79
N SER A 163 -14.33 3.93 20.09
CA SER A 163 -14.16 5.28 20.66
C SER A 163 -15.43 6.14 20.64
N LYS A 164 -16.41 5.81 19.79
CA LYS A 164 -17.66 6.57 19.63
C LYS A 164 -18.87 5.93 20.30
N THR A 165 -18.67 4.87 21.08
CA THR A 165 -19.74 4.19 21.81
C THR A 165 -19.37 4.00 23.28
N ALA A 166 -20.36 4.02 24.18
CA ALA A 166 -20.11 4.02 25.62
C ALA A 166 -19.72 2.66 26.19
N GLN A 167 -20.09 1.56 25.54
CA GLN A 167 -20.00 0.21 26.10
C GLN A 167 -19.21 -0.77 25.22
N LEU A 168 -18.75 -0.37 24.03
CA LEU A 168 -17.97 -1.27 23.18
C LEU A 168 -16.48 -1.16 23.54
N PRO A 169 -15.83 -2.26 23.93
CA PRO A 169 -14.43 -2.24 24.32
C PRO A 169 -13.52 -2.02 23.09
N GLN A 170 -12.28 -1.63 23.36
CA GLN A 170 -11.20 -1.78 22.38
C GLN A 170 -10.89 -3.27 22.21
N ILE A 171 -10.80 -3.75 20.97
CA ILE A 171 -10.51 -5.16 20.67
C ILE A 171 -9.34 -5.27 19.70
N SER A 172 -8.60 -6.38 19.79
CA SER A 172 -7.59 -6.76 18.80
C SER A 172 -8.25 -7.37 17.57
N LEU A 173 -7.59 -7.17 16.42
CA LEU A 173 -7.93 -7.88 15.20
C LEU A 173 -7.42 -9.32 15.30
N ASP A 174 -8.31 -10.26 15.03
CA ASP A 174 -8.01 -11.68 14.95
C ASP A 174 -9.04 -12.35 14.03
N THR A 175 -8.74 -13.56 13.57
CA THR A 175 -9.62 -14.31 12.67
C THR A 175 -10.78 -14.93 13.45
N PRO A 176 -12.04 -14.52 13.20
CA PRO A 176 -13.19 -15.07 13.92
C PRO A 176 -13.53 -16.48 13.40
N GLY A 177 -13.78 -17.42 14.31
CA GLY A 177 -14.17 -18.79 13.94
C GLY A 177 -15.60 -18.94 13.41
N LYS A 178 -16.52 -18.02 13.75
CA LYS A 178 -17.93 -18.02 13.32
C LYS A 178 -18.42 -16.59 13.08
N VAL A 179 -19.40 -16.42 12.20
CA VAL A 179 -20.01 -15.10 11.91
C VAL A 179 -20.88 -14.61 13.09
N ILE A 180 -21.65 -15.51 13.71
CA ILE A 180 -22.57 -15.16 14.81
C ILE A 180 -21.81 -15.24 16.14
N GLY A 181 -21.39 -14.08 16.66
CA GLY A 181 -20.77 -13.96 17.98
C GLY A 181 -21.74 -14.26 19.13
N LYS A 182 -21.18 -14.63 20.30
CA LYS A 182 -21.96 -14.94 21.53
C LYS A 182 -21.65 -14.01 22.71
N ASN A 183 -20.75 -13.05 22.50
CA ASN A 183 -20.45 -11.97 23.44
C ASN A 183 -20.07 -10.73 22.61
N THR A 184 -20.02 -9.56 23.24
CA THR A 184 -19.78 -8.28 22.57
C THR A 184 -18.48 -8.27 21.76
N ILE A 185 -17.38 -8.81 22.31
CA ILE A 185 -16.08 -8.84 21.63
C ILE A 185 -16.16 -9.69 20.35
N ASP A 186 -16.76 -10.88 20.43
CA ASP A 186 -16.91 -11.76 19.26
C ASP A 186 -17.90 -11.21 18.24
N CYS A 187 -18.97 -10.55 18.69
CA CYS A 187 -19.91 -9.87 17.80
C CYS A 187 -19.21 -8.74 17.02
N MET A 188 -18.41 -7.91 17.71
CA MET A 188 -17.63 -6.85 17.07
C MET A 188 -16.57 -7.41 16.12
N ARG A 189 -15.77 -8.41 16.55
CA ARG A 189 -14.73 -9.02 15.73
C ARG A 189 -15.30 -9.68 14.48
N SER A 190 -16.38 -10.46 14.64
CA SER A 190 -17.04 -11.13 13.52
C SER A 190 -17.68 -10.12 12.57
N GLY A 191 -18.34 -9.10 13.13
CA GLY A 191 -18.96 -8.04 12.35
C GLY A 191 -17.96 -7.25 11.50
N ILE A 192 -16.82 -6.83 12.06
CA ILE A 192 -15.83 -6.08 11.29
C ILE A 192 -15.13 -6.94 10.23
N MET A 193 -14.74 -8.18 10.58
CA MET A 193 -13.98 -9.05 9.69
C MET A 193 -14.84 -9.60 8.54
N TYR A 194 -15.95 -10.29 8.84
CA TYR A 194 -16.85 -10.80 7.80
C TYR A 194 -17.60 -9.67 7.09
N GLY A 195 -17.88 -8.55 7.78
CA GLY A 195 -18.48 -7.38 7.16
C GLY A 195 -17.56 -6.75 6.12
N THR A 196 -16.26 -6.62 6.43
CA THR A 196 -15.28 -6.10 5.47
C THR A 196 -15.08 -7.06 4.30
N ALA A 197 -14.98 -8.37 4.55
CA ALA A 197 -14.90 -9.37 3.47
C ALA A 197 -16.14 -9.33 2.55
N SER A 198 -17.34 -9.29 3.14
CA SER A 198 -18.59 -9.20 2.37
C SER A 198 -18.71 -7.88 1.60
N MET A 199 -18.22 -6.78 2.16
CA MET A 199 -18.15 -5.49 1.47
C MET A 199 -17.22 -5.57 0.27
N ILE A 200 -16.03 -6.14 0.43
CA ILE A 200 -15.06 -6.32 -0.65
C ILE A 200 -15.64 -7.19 -1.76
N ASP A 201 -16.19 -8.37 -1.42
CA ASP A 201 -16.85 -9.26 -2.39
C ASP A 201 -17.95 -8.53 -3.17
N GLY A 202 -18.82 -7.80 -2.46
CA GLY A 202 -19.94 -7.09 -3.10
C GLY A 202 -19.50 -5.90 -3.96
N ILE A 203 -18.35 -5.28 -3.69
CA ILE A 203 -17.79 -4.24 -4.56
C ILE A 203 -17.12 -4.87 -5.79
N ILE A 204 -16.41 -5.99 -5.63
CA ILE A 204 -15.85 -6.76 -6.75
C ILE A 204 -16.97 -7.16 -7.72
N ASP A 205 -18.06 -7.74 -7.22
CA ASP A 205 -19.20 -8.15 -8.04
C ASP A 205 -19.74 -6.99 -8.89
N ARG A 206 -19.88 -5.81 -8.29
CA ARG A 206 -20.36 -4.59 -8.98
C ARG A 206 -19.39 -4.08 -10.03
N MET A 207 -18.08 -4.09 -9.71
CA MET A 207 -17.04 -3.68 -10.66
C MET A 207 -16.98 -4.63 -11.86
N GLU A 208 -17.08 -5.94 -11.63
CA GLU A 208 -17.09 -6.93 -12.70
C GLU A 208 -18.37 -6.89 -13.54
N GLU A 209 -19.52 -6.58 -12.92
CA GLU A 209 -20.78 -6.32 -13.64
C GLU A 209 -20.64 -5.09 -14.56
N GLU A 210 -20.07 -3.99 -14.06
CA GLU A 210 -19.83 -2.77 -14.84
C GLU A 210 -18.83 -3.01 -15.99
N LEU A 211 -17.78 -3.80 -15.75
CA LEU A 211 -16.81 -4.20 -16.77
C LEU A 211 -17.35 -5.25 -17.75
N GLY A 212 -18.47 -5.91 -17.41
CA GLY A 212 -19.06 -7.01 -18.17
C GLY A 212 -18.21 -8.28 -18.20
N ARG A 213 -17.25 -8.44 -17.27
CA ARG A 213 -16.33 -9.59 -17.24
C ARG A 213 -15.63 -9.76 -15.90
N LYS A 214 -15.13 -10.99 -15.68
CA LYS A 214 -14.25 -11.32 -14.56
C LYS A 214 -12.89 -10.62 -14.68
N THR A 215 -12.31 -10.34 -13.52
CA THR A 215 -11.05 -9.63 -13.33
C THR A 215 -10.05 -10.49 -12.57
N THR A 216 -8.76 -10.19 -12.75
CA THR A 216 -7.72 -10.69 -11.87
C THR A 216 -7.72 -9.83 -10.60
N ILE A 217 -7.89 -10.44 -9.43
CA ILE A 217 -8.04 -9.71 -8.16
C ILE A 217 -6.79 -9.89 -7.31
N ILE A 218 -6.12 -8.77 -7.02
CA ILE A 218 -4.89 -8.71 -6.22
C ILE A 218 -5.17 -7.95 -4.94
N ALA A 219 -4.63 -8.41 -3.82
CA ALA A 219 -4.64 -7.69 -2.57
C ALA A 219 -3.23 -7.46 -2.02
N THR A 220 -3.03 -6.29 -1.43
CA THR A 220 -1.83 -5.89 -0.71
C THR A 220 -2.23 -5.18 0.60
N GLY A 221 -1.24 -4.67 1.32
CA GLY A 221 -1.44 -4.00 2.60
C GLY A 221 -1.46 -4.98 3.77
N GLY A 222 -1.01 -4.51 4.94
CA GLY A 222 -0.70 -5.39 6.08
C GLY A 222 -1.90 -6.10 6.72
N LEU A 223 -3.13 -5.68 6.40
CA LEU A 223 -4.37 -6.27 6.90
C LEU A 223 -5.01 -7.27 5.93
N SER A 224 -4.55 -7.33 4.67
CA SER A 224 -5.11 -8.23 3.65
C SER A 224 -5.13 -9.69 4.08
N ARG A 225 -4.03 -10.20 4.64
CA ARG A 225 -3.90 -11.59 5.11
C ARG A 225 -4.96 -12.06 6.10
N PHE A 226 -5.60 -11.14 6.83
CA PHE A 226 -6.64 -11.49 7.80
C PHE A 226 -8.04 -11.49 7.19
N VAL A 227 -8.24 -10.72 6.12
CA VAL A 227 -9.57 -10.50 5.52
C VAL A 227 -9.77 -11.32 4.25
N MET A 228 -8.77 -11.39 3.37
CA MET A 228 -8.89 -12.11 2.09
C MET A 228 -9.31 -13.58 2.26
N PRO A 229 -8.83 -14.34 3.27
CA PRO A 229 -9.31 -15.71 3.48
C PRO A 229 -10.80 -15.84 3.84
N LEU A 230 -11.45 -14.74 4.21
CA LEU A 230 -12.88 -14.69 4.54
C LEU A 230 -13.75 -14.24 3.34
N CYS A 231 -13.12 -13.79 2.26
CA CYS A 231 -13.79 -13.43 1.01
C CYS A 231 -14.21 -14.70 0.24
N ARG A 232 -15.22 -14.55 -0.62
CA ARG A 232 -15.69 -15.60 -1.52
C ARG A 232 -14.96 -15.61 -2.85
N HIS A 233 -14.46 -14.45 -3.28
CA HIS A 233 -13.60 -14.35 -4.46
C HIS A 233 -12.22 -14.96 -4.19
N GLU A 234 -11.63 -15.52 -5.24
CA GLU A 234 -10.22 -15.87 -5.24
C GLU A 234 -9.40 -14.59 -5.37
N ILE A 235 -8.65 -14.24 -4.32
CA ILE A 235 -7.86 -13.02 -4.25
C ILE A 235 -6.41 -13.37 -3.98
N MET A 236 -5.52 -13.01 -4.89
CA MET A 236 -4.08 -13.25 -4.75
C MET A 236 -3.46 -12.19 -3.84
N ILE A 237 -2.74 -12.61 -2.80
CA ILE A 237 -2.06 -11.69 -1.88
C ILE A 237 -0.63 -11.47 -2.36
N ASP A 238 -0.27 -10.22 -2.66
CA ASP A 238 1.09 -9.79 -2.99
C ASP A 238 1.53 -8.65 -2.08
N ASN A 239 2.09 -9.00 -0.91
CA ASN A 239 2.53 -8.02 0.08
C ASN A 239 3.61 -7.06 -0.43
N ALA A 240 4.34 -7.48 -1.47
CA ALA A 240 5.46 -6.75 -2.04
C ALA A 240 5.07 -5.83 -3.21
N LEU A 241 3.79 -5.77 -3.58
CA LEU A 241 3.29 -5.06 -4.77
C LEU A 241 3.80 -3.61 -4.82
N LEU A 242 3.73 -2.92 -3.70
CA LEU A 242 4.17 -1.53 -3.54
C LEU A 242 5.67 -1.35 -3.79
N LEU A 243 6.51 -2.21 -3.21
CA LEU A 243 7.97 -2.17 -3.40
C LEU A 243 8.36 -2.51 -4.84
N LYS A 244 7.68 -3.50 -5.45
CA LYS A 244 7.85 -3.84 -6.88
C LYS A 244 7.48 -2.64 -7.74
N GLY A 245 6.35 -1.99 -7.50
CA GLY A 245 5.89 -0.80 -8.22
C GLY A 245 6.89 0.34 -8.17
N LEU A 246 7.41 0.62 -6.97
CA LEU A 246 8.45 1.63 -6.77
C LEU A 246 9.73 1.30 -7.54
N PHE A 247 10.17 0.04 -7.53
CA PHE A 247 11.34 -0.37 -8.30
C PHE A 247 11.13 -0.21 -9.81
N ILE A 248 9.97 -0.60 -10.32
CA ILE A 248 9.59 -0.43 -11.74
C ILE A 248 9.63 1.05 -12.14
N LEU A 249 9.03 1.92 -11.32
CA LEU A 249 9.03 3.37 -11.54
C LEU A 249 10.44 3.95 -11.50
N TYR A 250 11.25 3.52 -10.53
CA TYR A 250 12.64 3.96 -10.42
C TYR A 250 13.45 3.60 -11.68
N GLN A 251 13.39 2.34 -12.13
CA GLN A 251 14.08 1.89 -13.35
C GLN A 251 13.65 2.71 -14.57
N LYS A 252 12.35 2.98 -14.71
CA LYS A 252 11.80 3.72 -15.85
C LYS A 252 12.21 5.19 -15.89
N ASN A 253 12.60 5.75 -14.74
CA ASN A 253 12.94 7.17 -14.58
C ASN A 253 14.42 7.39 -14.25
N GLN A 254 15.24 6.34 -14.24
CA GLN A 254 16.68 6.54 -14.34
C GLN A 254 16.96 7.28 -15.65
N LYS A 255 17.63 8.42 -15.55
CA LYS A 255 18.24 9.02 -16.72
C LYS A 255 19.28 8.00 -17.18
N ASN A 256 19.06 7.40 -18.35
CA ASN A 256 20.19 6.84 -19.11
C ASN A 256 21.28 7.92 -19.08
N GLY A 257 22.49 7.55 -18.66
CA GLY A 257 23.65 8.43 -18.80
C GLY A 257 23.77 8.94 -20.23
#